data_AF-A0A5C6BBL4-F1
#
_entry.id   AF-A0A5C6BBL4-F1
#
_cell.length_a   1.000
_cell.length_b   1.000
_cell.length_c   1.000
_cell.angle_alpha   90.00
_cell.angle_beta   90.00
_cell.angle_gamma   90.00
#
_symmetry.space_group_name_H-M   'P 1'
#
loop_
_entity.id
_entity.type
_entity.pdbx_description
1 polymer ?
#
loop_
_entity_poly.entity_id
_entity_poly.type
_entity_poly.pdbx_seq_one_letter_code
_entity_poly.pdbx_strand_id
1 'polypeptide(L)'
;MPHFYFSLFFFLFVAITAIGGILEISEGREDGRSLLEVISLSGFALCMGLFVWMNSPIWFVPGFLFWNIGYVCQEKRTKRRRRQLAELRAVNGADYPELLREPPLSCPAEQLPYRPGFRVFNNETGELLGTLTRPQLQTLIRDFLDLIDSSNDFYLHKFMLELGPYPDQPELTALLLEFMGDEEDLELRWTL
;
A
#
# COMPACT_ATOMS: atom_id res chain seq x y z
N MET A 1 29.59 32.12 3.71
CA MET A 1 28.28 32.08 4.42
C MET A 1 27.31 31.09 3.79
N PRO A 2 26.91 31.15 2.49
CA PRO A 2 25.89 30.26 1.93
C PRO A 2 26.26 28.76 1.91
N HIS A 3 27.53 28.43 1.67
CA HIS A 3 28.00 27.04 1.65
C HIS A 3 27.95 26.33 3.02
N PHE A 4 28.04 27.08 4.12
CA PHE A 4 28.01 26.51 5.47
C PHE A 4 26.62 26.02 5.84
N TYR A 5 25.59 26.85 5.61
CA TYR A 5 24.19 26.49 5.87
C TYR A 5 23.71 25.35 4.96
N PHE A 6 24.12 25.35 3.70
CA PHE A 6 23.83 24.25 2.77
C PHE A 6 24.42 22.93 3.25
N SER A 7 25.70 22.93 3.66
CA SER A 7 26.37 21.73 4.15
C SER A 7 25.72 21.22 5.43
N LEU A 8 25.41 22.11 6.38
CA LEU A 8 24.74 21.76 7.63
C LEU A 8 23.37 21.13 7.39
N PHE A 9 22.53 21.75 6.56
CA PHE A 9 21.20 21.22 6.22
C PHE A 9 21.29 19.86 5.53
N PHE A 10 22.24 19.72 4.61
CA PHE A 10 22.46 18.48 3.87
C PHE A 10 22.92 17.33 4.80
N PHE A 11 23.90 17.55 5.66
CA PHE A 11 24.33 16.54 6.64
C PHE A 11 23.24 16.20 7.64
N LEU A 12 22.46 17.19 8.07
CA LEU A 12 21.30 16.97 8.94
C LEU A 12 20.25 16.09 8.23
N PHE A 13 19.94 16.36 6.97
CA PHE A 13 19.01 15.57 6.16
C PHE A 13 19.48 14.11 6.02
N VAL A 14 20.76 13.89 5.70
CA VAL A 14 21.34 12.53 5.62
C VAL A 14 21.28 11.83 6.98
N ALA A 15 21.61 12.52 8.07
CA ALA A 15 21.55 11.97 9.41
C ALA A 15 20.12 11.59 9.82
N ILE A 16 19.14 12.46 9.56
CA ILE A 16 17.72 12.17 9.82
C ILE A 16 17.25 10.96 8.99
N THR A 17 17.64 10.89 7.72
CA THR A 17 17.27 9.79 6.82
C THR A 17 17.86 8.46 7.30
N ALA A 18 19.13 8.47 7.73
CA ALA A 18 19.80 7.28 8.25
C ALA A 18 19.22 6.84 9.60
N ILE A 19 19.01 7.78 10.54
CA ILE A 19 18.45 7.50 11.86
C ILE A 19 17.01 6.99 11.73
N GLY A 20 16.18 7.65 10.92
CA GLY A 20 14.80 7.22 10.68
C GLY A 20 14.73 5.82 10.07
N GLY A 21 15.58 5.53 9.08
CA GLY A 21 15.65 4.18 8.50
C GLY A 21 16.14 3.11 9.49
N ILE A 22 17.08 3.44 10.39
CA ILE A 22 17.54 2.51 11.43
C ILE A 22 16.45 2.26 12.49
N LEU A 23 15.69 3.29 12.85
CA LEU A 23 14.57 3.16 13.78
C LEU A 23 13.48 2.26 13.21
N GLU A 24 13.09 2.44 11.95
CA GLU A 24 12.13 1.56 11.25
C GLU A 24 12.58 0.09 11.26
N ILE A 25 13.89 -0.17 11.10
CA ILE A 25 14.45 -1.53 11.19
C ILE A 25 14.34 -2.08 12.61
N SER A 26 14.64 -1.25 13.62
CA SER A 26 14.63 -1.65 15.02
C SER A 26 13.23 -1.96 15.56
N GLU A 27 12.21 -1.30 15.01
CA GLU A 27 10.81 -1.52 15.35
C GLU A 27 10.25 -2.82 14.73
N GLY A 28 11.02 -3.51 13.89
CA GLY A 28 10.65 -4.84 13.38
C GLY A 28 9.42 -4.83 12.47
N ARG A 29 9.08 -3.67 11.89
CA ARG A 29 7.96 -3.54 10.95
C ARG A 29 8.20 -4.53 9.80
N GLU A 30 7.25 -5.43 9.52
CA GLU A 30 7.39 -6.44 8.45
C GLU A 30 7.63 -5.79 7.06
N ASP A 31 7.19 -4.53 6.93
CA ASP A 31 7.44 -3.66 5.79
C ASP A 31 8.56 -2.60 5.99
N GLY A 32 9.42 -2.76 6.99
CA GLY A 32 10.54 -1.87 7.26
C GLY A 32 11.58 -1.88 6.13
N ARG A 33 12.27 -0.75 5.92
CA ARG A 33 13.40 -0.68 4.99
C ARG A 33 14.49 -1.65 5.39
N SER A 34 15.19 -2.26 4.44
CA SER A 34 16.37 -3.07 4.79
C SER A 34 17.57 -2.19 5.14
N LEU A 35 18.48 -2.68 5.98
CA LEU A 35 19.74 -1.97 6.30
C LEU A 35 20.53 -1.62 5.03
N LEU A 36 20.47 -2.48 3.99
CA LEU A 36 21.05 -2.22 2.68
C LEU A 36 20.37 -1.05 1.95
N GLU A 37 19.04 -0.94 2.03
CA GLU A 37 18.30 0.20 1.46
C GLU A 37 18.70 1.51 2.17
N VAL A 38 18.81 1.51 3.50
CA VAL A 38 19.22 2.69 4.28
C VAL A 38 20.66 3.10 3.94
N ILE A 39 21.59 2.15 3.86
CA ILE A 39 22.97 2.42 3.43
C ILE A 39 22.99 2.96 2.00
N SER A 40 22.22 2.37 1.09
CA SER A 40 22.18 2.79 -0.31
C SER A 40 21.66 4.21 -0.48
N LEU A 41 20.57 4.56 0.21
CA LEU A 41 19.98 5.88 0.17
C LEU A 41 20.89 6.93 0.80
N SER A 42 21.49 6.60 1.95
CA SER A 42 22.41 7.50 2.67
C SER A 42 23.70 7.72 1.87
N GLY A 43 24.26 6.67 1.29
CA GLY A 43 25.45 6.72 0.44
C GLY A 43 25.20 7.51 -0.85
N PHE A 44 24.05 7.28 -1.51
CA PHE A 44 23.64 8.07 -2.68
C PHE A 44 23.50 9.55 -2.34
N ALA A 45 22.75 9.87 -1.28
CA ALA A 45 22.57 11.24 -0.83
C ALA A 45 23.93 11.89 -0.59
N LEU A 46 24.80 11.27 0.22
CA LEU A 46 26.15 11.76 0.53
C LEU A 46 26.94 12.09 -0.75
N CYS A 47 26.93 11.20 -1.74
CA CYS A 47 27.61 11.43 -3.02
C CYS A 47 27.04 12.63 -3.78
N MET A 48 25.72 12.80 -3.81
CA MET A 48 25.08 13.97 -4.42
C MET A 48 25.42 15.27 -3.67
N GLY A 49 25.50 15.23 -2.33
CA GLY A 49 25.94 16.36 -1.52
C GLY A 49 27.39 16.75 -1.80
N LEU A 50 28.29 15.77 -1.90
CA LEU A 50 29.70 15.98 -2.24
C LEU A 50 29.88 16.49 -3.67
N PHE A 51 29.07 16.03 -4.62
CA PHE A 51 29.02 16.57 -5.97
C PHE A 51 28.71 18.07 -5.94
N VAL A 52 27.65 18.48 -5.24
CA VAL A 52 27.24 19.90 -5.16
C VAL A 52 28.27 20.74 -4.39
N TRP A 53 28.83 20.20 -3.30
CA TRP A 53 29.76 20.94 -2.44
C TRP A 53 31.13 21.14 -3.09
N MET A 54 31.69 20.10 -3.70
CA MET A 54 33.02 20.13 -4.31
C MET A 54 32.98 20.52 -5.79
N ASN A 55 31.78 20.63 -6.39
CA ASN A 55 31.57 20.82 -7.82
C ASN A 55 32.38 19.82 -8.68
N SER A 56 32.46 18.57 -8.21
CA SER A 56 33.31 17.53 -8.80
C SER A 56 32.47 16.36 -9.29
N PRO A 57 32.43 16.08 -10.60
CA PRO A 57 31.57 15.04 -11.16
C PRO A 57 32.01 13.62 -10.80
N ILE A 58 33.20 13.43 -10.22
CA ILE A 58 33.70 12.09 -9.84
C ILE A 58 32.77 11.39 -8.84
N TRP A 59 32.04 12.16 -8.03
CA TRP A 59 31.09 11.65 -7.04
C TRP A 59 29.81 11.04 -7.65
N PHE A 60 29.54 11.27 -8.94
CA PHE A 60 28.44 10.57 -9.63
C PHE A 60 28.67 9.08 -9.75
N VAL A 61 29.92 8.64 -9.91
CA VAL A 61 30.24 7.21 -10.09
C VAL A 61 29.86 6.40 -8.85
N PRO A 62 30.33 6.72 -7.63
CA PRO A 62 29.89 6.01 -6.43
C PRO A 62 28.41 6.27 -6.12
N GLY A 63 27.88 7.46 -6.41
CA GLY A 63 26.44 7.75 -6.25
C GLY A 63 25.57 6.81 -7.08
N PHE A 64 25.90 6.63 -8.37
CA PHE A 64 25.18 5.73 -9.25
C PHE A 64 25.25 4.28 -8.77
N LEU A 65 26.39 3.83 -8.24
CA LEU A 65 26.52 2.49 -7.65
C LEU A 65 25.58 2.30 -6.45
N PHE A 66 25.55 3.26 -5.52
CA PHE A 66 24.63 3.22 -4.38
C PHE A 66 23.17 3.20 -4.83
N TRP A 67 22.81 4.03 -5.81
CA TRP A 67 21.46 4.04 -6.38
C TRP A 67 21.08 2.69 -6.99
N ASN A 68 21.96 2.05 -7.77
CA ASN A 68 21.69 0.71 -8.34
C ASN A 68 21.52 -0.36 -7.28
N ILE A 69 22.33 -0.33 -6.21
CA ILE A 69 22.17 -1.26 -5.08
C ILE A 69 20.81 -1.09 -4.44
N GLY A 70 20.41 0.16 -4.15
CA GLY A 70 19.10 0.47 -3.58
C GLY A 70 17.95 0.00 -4.48
N TYR A 71 18.05 0.29 -5.78
CA TYR A 71 17.06 -0.13 -6.78
C TYR A 71 16.91 -1.66 -6.83
N VAL A 72 18.01 -2.42 -6.91
CA VAL A 72 17.96 -3.88 -6.97
C VAL A 72 17.41 -4.48 -5.68
N CYS A 73 17.76 -3.92 -4.52
CA CYS A 73 17.21 -4.36 -3.23
C CYS A 73 15.70 -4.12 -3.17
N GLN A 74 15.24 -2.92 -3.56
CA GLN A 74 13.83 -2.57 -3.62
C GLN A 74 13.08 -3.50 -4.58
N GLU A 75 13.61 -3.73 -5.79
CA GLU A 75 12.98 -4.61 -6.78
C GLU A 75 12.87 -6.06 -6.27
N LYS A 76 13.93 -6.59 -5.61
CA LYS A 76 13.90 -7.91 -4.99
C LYS A 76 12.84 -7.99 -3.89
N ARG A 77 12.73 -6.96 -3.05
CA ARG A 77 11.72 -6.90 -1.99
C ARG A 77 10.30 -6.87 -2.57
N THR A 78 10.04 -6.02 -3.56
CA THR A 78 8.75 -5.97 -4.26
C THR A 78 8.42 -7.32 -4.91
N LYS A 79 9.39 -7.98 -5.55
CA LYS A 79 9.18 -9.33 -6.11
C LYS A 79 8.86 -10.38 -5.02
N ARG A 80 9.51 -10.33 -3.87
CA ARG A 80 9.21 -11.22 -2.74
C ARG A 80 7.81 -10.98 -2.18
N ARG A 81 7.45 -9.72 -1.92
CA ARG A 81 6.11 -9.34 -1.45
C ARG A 81 5.03 -9.79 -2.44
N ARG A 82 5.22 -9.55 -3.75
CA ARG A 82 4.30 -10.03 -4.80
C ARG A 82 4.14 -11.55 -4.79
N ARG A 83 5.22 -12.31 -4.54
CA ARG A 83 5.14 -13.77 -4.43
C ARG A 83 4.39 -14.21 -3.18
N GLN A 84 4.66 -13.60 -2.03
CA GLN A 84 3.96 -13.90 -0.78
C GLN A 84 2.46 -13.61 -0.90
N LEU A 85 2.07 -12.45 -1.46
CA LEU A 85 0.68 -12.11 -1.72
C LEU A 85 0.03 -13.08 -2.72
N ALA A 86 0.73 -13.45 -3.79
CA ALA A 86 0.22 -14.44 -4.74
C ALA A 86 0.06 -15.84 -4.12
N GLU A 87 0.96 -16.24 -3.22
CA GLU A 87 0.86 -17.49 -2.46
C GLU A 87 -0.35 -17.45 -1.52
N LEU A 88 -0.53 -16.37 -0.74
CA LEU A 88 -1.70 -16.17 0.10
C LEU A 88 -3.00 -16.21 -0.72
N ARG A 89 -3.03 -15.52 -1.86
CA ARG A 89 -4.18 -15.52 -2.76
C ARG A 89 -4.46 -16.89 -3.37
N ALA A 90 -3.43 -17.68 -3.66
CA ALA A 90 -3.60 -19.05 -4.14
C ALA A 90 -4.13 -19.99 -3.06
N VAL A 91 -3.64 -19.84 -1.81
CA VAL A 91 -4.14 -20.61 -0.65
C VAL A 91 -5.59 -20.26 -0.38
N ASN A 92 -5.92 -18.97 -0.23
CA ASN A 92 -7.28 -18.52 0.03
C ASN A 92 -8.22 -18.78 -1.15
N GLY A 93 -7.72 -18.68 -2.39
CA GLY A 93 -8.47 -19.00 -3.60
C GLY A 93 -8.80 -20.50 -3.77
N ALA A 94 -8.08 -21.39 -3.07
CA ALA A 94 -8.45 -22.81 -3.03
C ALA A 94 -9.74 -23.04 -2.23
N ASP A 95 -9.95 -22.25 -1.17
CA ASP A 95 -11.18 -22.30 -0.36
C ASP A 95 -12.34 -21.55 -1.03
N TYR A 96 -12.03 -20.51 -1.81
CA TYR A 96 -13.01 -19.65 -2.49
C TYR A 96 -12.69 -19.49 -4.00
N PRO A 97 -12.99 -20.51 -4.83
CA PRO A 97 -12.66 -20.49 -6.26
C PRO A 97 -13.38 -19.38 -7.03
N GLU A 98 -14.50 -18.85 -6.51
CA GLU A 98 -15.18 -17.66 -7.04
C GLU A 98 -14.31 -16.40 -7.07
N LEU A 99 -13.30 -16.29 -6.19
CA LEU A 99 -12.39 -15.14 -6.12
C LEU A 99 -11.39 -15.08 -7.28
N LEU A 100 -11.06 -16.25 -7.84
CA LEU A 100 -10.11 -16.42 -8.94
C LEU A 100 -10.77 -16.28 -10.32
N ARG A 101 -12.11 -16.25 -10.38
CA ARG A 101 -12.84 -15.98 -11.62
C ARG A 101 -12.69 -14.51 -11.97
N GLU A 102 -12.69 -14.21 -13.27
CA GLU A 102 -12.80 -12.82 -13.72
C GLU A 102 -14.04 -12.20 -13.05
N PRO A 103 -13.91 -10.99 -12.45
CA PRO A 103 -15.04 -10.35 -11.83
C PRO A 103 -16.13 -10.18 -12.89
N PRO A 104 -17.40 -10.52 -12.59
CA PRO A 104 -18.48 -10.25 -13.52
C PRO A 104 -18.51 -8.75 -13.83
N LEU A 105 -18.86 -8.39 -15.07
CA LEU A 105 -19.07 -7.00 -15.47
C LEU A 105 -19.94 -6.31 -14.41
N SER A 106 -19.41 -5.21 -13.85
CA SER A 106 -19.99 -4.44 -12.74
C SER A 106 -21.52 -4.52 -12.72
N CYS A 107 -22.08 -5.16 -11.68
CA CYS A 107 -23.51 -5.20 -11.48
C CYS A 107 -23.96 -3.86 -10.90
N PRO A 108 -24.81 -3.07 -11.58
CA PRO A 108 -25.34 -1.85 -11.00
C PRO A 108 -26.02 -2.13 -9.66
N ALA A 109 -25.93 -1.20 -8.70
CA ALA A 109 -26.49 -1.39 -7.36
C ALA A 109 -27.96 -1.89 -7.38
N GLU A 110 -28.74 -1.42 -8.35
CA GLU A 110 -30.15 -1.78 -8.56
C GLU A 110 -30.36 -3.23 -9.00
N GLN A 111 -29.39 -3.83 -9.68
CA GLN A 111 -29.45 -5.17 -10.28
C GLN A 111 -28.87 -6.26 -9.35
N LEU A 112 -28.41 -5.89 -8.15
CA LEU A 112 -27.92 -6.86 -7.18
C LEU A 112 -28.99 -7.90 -6.81
N PRO A 113 -28.68 -9.21 -6.89
CA PRO A 113 -29.64 -10.26 -6.63
C PRO A 113 -30.11 -10.21 -5.16
N TYR A 114 -31.36 -10.63 -4.93
CA TYR A 114 -31.87 -10.79 -3.57
C TYR A 114 -31.26 -12.04 -2.93
N ARG A 115 -30.22 -11.81 -2.11
CA ARG A 115 -29.50 -12.84 -1.36
C ARG A 115 -29.32 -12.41 0.10
N PRO A 116 -29.17 -13.37 1.04
CA PRO A 116 -29.04 -13.08 2.46
C PRO A 116 -27.77 -12.27 2.80
N GLY A 117 -26.72 -12.38 1.99
CA GLY A 117 -25.51 -11.58 2.12
C GLY A 117 -24.55 -11.82 0.96
N PHE A 118 -23.63 -10.89 0.78
CA PHE A 118 -22.56 -10.90 -0.21
C PHE A 118 -21.23 -11.08 0.51
N ARG A 119 -20.46 -12.09 0.11
CA ARG A 119 -19.12 -12.29 0.68
C ARG A 119 -18.18 -11.22 0.16
N VAL A 120 -17.41 -10.66 1.07
CA VAL A 120 -16.42 -9.63 0.80
C VAL A 120 -15.05 -10.14 1.21
N PHE A 121 -14.09 -9.94 0.33
CA PHE A 121 -12.74 -10.43 0.46
C PHE A 121 -11.75 -9.27 0.38
N ASN A 122 -10.59 -9.45 0.99
CA ASN A 122 -9.43 -8.64 0.68
C ASN A 122 -8.94 -9.04 -0.74
N ASN A 123 -8.92 -8.08 -1.67
CA ASN A 123 -8.53 -8.34 -3.05
C ASN A 123 -7.05 -8.70 -3.17
N GLU A 124 -6.17 -8.15 -2.33
CA GLU A 124 -4.75 -8.47 -2.38
C GLU A 124 -4.47 -9.91 -1.94
N THR A 125 -5.01 -10.31 -0.80
CA THR A 125 -4.72 -11.60 -0.16
C THR A 125 -5.72 -12.70 -0.47
N GLY A 126 -6.92 -12.35 -0.95
CA GLY A 126 -8.03 -13.28 -1.15
C GLY A 126 -8.75 -13.72 0.14
N GLU A 127 -8.39 -13.14 1.29
CA GLU A 127 -8.96 -13.49 2.59
C GLU A 127 -10.43 -13.09 2.69
N LEU A 128 -11.28 -13.94 3.28
CA LEU A 128 -12.67 -13.61 3.56
C LEU A 128 -12.73 -12.67 4.77
N LEU A 129 -13.13 -11.43 4.54
CA LEU A 129 -13.29 -10.43 5.59
C LEU A 129 -14.64 -10.59 6.29
N GLY A 130 -15.68 -10.92 5.53
CA GLY A 130 -17.02 -11.14 6.08
C GLY A 130 -18.12 -11.09 5.04
N THR A 131 -19.32 -10.70 5.48
CA THR A 131 -20.49 -10.60 4.62
C THR A 131 -21.17 -9.24 4.76
N LEU A 132 -21.47 -8.62 3.62
CA LEU A 132 -22.30 -7.42 3.55
C LEU A 132 -23.75 -7.77 3.21
N THR A 133 -24.67 -7.02 3.78
CA THR A 133 -26.06 -7.05 3.36
C THR A 133 -26.22 -6.35 2.00
N ARG A 134 -27.33 -6.65 1.30
CA ARG A 134 -27.65 -5.97 0.04
C ARG A 134 -27.67 -4.44 0.16
N PRO A 135 -28.34 -3.82 1.16
CA PRO A 135 -28.34 -2.37 1.29
C PRO A 135 -26.95 -1.77 1.50
N GLN A 136 -26.11 -2.42 2.30
CA GLN A 136 -24.73 -1.99 2.53
C GLN A 136 -23.88 -2.02 1.26
N LEU A 137 -23.98 -3.13 0.49
CA LEU A 137 -23.26 -3.24 -0.78
C LEU A 137 -23.79 -2.23 -1.82
N GLN A 138 -25.10 -1.94 -1.82
CA GLN A 138 -25.68 -0.91 -2.69
C GLN A 138 -25.12 0.48 -2.38
N THR A 139 -24.96 0.83 -1.10
CA THR A 139 -24.31 2.08 -0.67
C THR A 139 -22.89 2.16 -1.21
N LEU A 140 -22.09 1.11 -1.01
CA LEU A 140 -20.71 1.06 -1.50
C LEU A 140 -20.63 1.20 -3.02
N ILE A 141 -21.43 0.43 -3.77
CA ILE A 141 -21.43 0.52 -5.24
C ILE A 141 -21.77 1.93 -5.69
N ARG A 142 -22.79 2.57 -5.09
CA ARG A 142 -23.22 3.91 -5.49
C ARG A 142 -22.16 4.97 -5.20
N ASP A 143 -21.52 4.90 -4.04
CA ASP A 143 -20.63 5.96 -3.58
C ASP A 143 -19.22 5.83 -4.19
N PHE A 144 -18.86 4.64 -4.69
CA PHE A 144 -17.63 4.39 -5.45
C PHE A 144 -17.84 4.25 -6.96
N LEU A 145 -19.06 4.45 -7.47
CA LEU A 145 -19.42 4.18 -8.86
C LEU A 145 -18.55 4.93 -9.89
N ASP A 146 -18.14 6.16 -9.55
CA ASP A 146 -17.30 7.02 -10.41
C ASP A 146 -15.83 6.58 -10.47
N LEU A 147 -15.41 5.68 -9.57
CA LEU A 147 -14.06 5.12 -9.48
C LEU A 147 -14.00 3.68 -10.04
N ILE A 148 -15.14 3.06 -10.34
CA ILE A 148 -15.25 1.68 -10.78
C ILE A 148 -15.20 1.63 -12.31
N ASP A 149 -14.04 1.29 -12.86
CA ASP A 149 -13.84 1.21 -14.32
C ASP A 149 -14.44 -0.06 -14.95
N SER A 150 -14.89 -1.04 -14.14
CA SER A 150 -15.67 -2.26 -14.51
C SER A 150 -15.54 -3.41 -13.50
N SER A 151 -14.71 -3.26 -12.46
CA SER A 151 -14.39 -4.32 -11.49
C SER A 151 -15.27 -4.29 -10.24
N ASN A 152 -15.54 -5.46 -9.65
CA ASN A 152 -16.16 -5.60 -8.33
C ASN A 152 -15.18 -5.26 -7.18
N ASP A 153 -14.25 -4.34 -7.44
CA ASP A 153 -13.13 -4.02 -6.57
C ASP A 153 -13.30 -2.58 -6.06
N PHE A 154 -13.18 -2.38 -4.76
CA PHE A 154 -13.25 -1.07 -4.11
C PHE A 154 -11.94 -0.79 -3.40
N TYR A 155 -11.35 0.37 -3.66
CA TYR A 155 -10.24 0.85 -2.85
C TYR A 155 -10.78 1.71 -1.71
N LEU A 156 -10.45 1.33 -0.47
CA LEU A 156 -10.79 2.06 0.74
C LEU A 156 -9.52 2.58 1.41
N HIS A 157 -9.61 3.79 1.95
CA HIS A 157 -8.57 4.36 2.81
C HIS A 157 -9.19 4.67 4.18
N LYS A 158 -8.49 4.30 5.26
CA LYS A 158 -8.94 4.42 6.65
C LYS A 158 -9.43 5.83 6.99
N PHE A 159 -8.64 6.83 6.60
CA PHE A 159 -8.98 8.25 6.74
C PHE A 159 -10.37 8.60 6.17
N MET A 160 -10.77 8.03 5.02
CA MET A 160 -12.09 8.29 4.43
C MET A 160 -13.22 7.71 5.29
N LEU A 161 -13.00 6.57 5.95
CA LEU A 161 -13.98 5.93 6.82
C LEU A 161 -14.08 6.62 8.18
N GLU A 162 -12.96 7.11 8.73
CA GLU A 162 -12.93 7.84 10.00
C GLU A 162 -13.70 9.17 9.95
N LEU A 163 -13.85 9.76 8.76
CA LEU A 163 -14.69 10.93 8.54
C LEU A 163 -16.19 10.64 8.66
N GLY A 164 -16.59 9.37 8.81
CA GLY A 164 -17.98 8.94 8.92
C GLY A 164 -18.80 9.22 7.65
N PRO A 165 -18.38 8.72 6.47
CA PRO A 165 -19.01 9.05 5.19
C PRO A 165 -20.43 8.48 5.07
N TYR A 166 -20.79 7.52 5.92
CA TYR A 166 -22.10 6.85 5.94
C TYR A 166 -22.88 7.17 7.23
N PRO A 167 -23.36 8.42 7.42
CA PRO A 167 -24.07 8.81 8.65
C PRO A 167 -25.37 8.01 8.87
N ASP A 168 -26.01 7.56 7.78
CA ASP A 168 -27.24 6.77 7.82
C ASP A 168 -26.98 5.26 7.98
N GLN A 169 -25.72 4.82 7.94
CA GLN A 169 -25.31 3.41 8.08
C GLN A 169 -24.05 3.28 8.95
N PRO A 170 -24.12 3.64 10.25
CA PRO A 170 -22.95 3.59 11.14
C PRO A 170 -22.38 2.17 11.29
N GLU A 171 -23.23 1.16 11.16
CA GLU A 171 -22.84 -0.26 11.17
C GLU A 171 -21.94 -0.63 9.98
N LEU A 172 -22.14 0.00 8.81
CA LEU A 172 -21.27 -0.20 7.65
C LEU A 172 -19.88 0.36 7.91
N THR A 173 -19.78 1.60 8.42
CA THR A 173 -18.49 2.21 8.76
C THR A 173 -17.73 1.39 9.79
N ALA A 174 -18.42 0.92 10.84
CA ALA A 174 -17.80 0.08 11.86
C ALA A 174 -17.27 -1.23 11.29
N LEU A 175 -18.06 -1.90 10.44
CA LEU A 175 -17.65 -3.15 9.79
C LEU A 175 -16.44 -2.95 8.85
N LEU A 176 -16.43 -1.85 8.08
CA LEU A 176 -15.32 -1.55 7.18
C LEU A 176 -14.04 -1.22 7.96
N LEU A 177 -14.14 -0.49 9.08
CA LEU A 177 -13.02 -0.24 9.97
C LEU A 177 -12.51 -1.55 10.62
N GLU A 178 -13.41 -2.46 10.97
CA GLU A 178 -13.05 -3.80 11.46
C GLU A 178 -12.32 -4.61 10.39
N PHE A 179 -12.79 -4.57 9.13
CA PHE A 179 -12.12 -5.23 8.00
C PHE A 179 -10.72 -4.69 7.72
N MET A 180 -10.49 -3.40 7.96
CA MET A 180 -9.17 -2.78 7.79
C MET A 180 -8.20 -3.12 8.93
N GLY A 181 -8.71 -3.26 10.16
CA GLY A 181 -7.88 -3.46 11.34
C GLY A 181 -6.82 -2.36 11.49
N ASP A 182 -5.55 -2.78 11.46
CA ASP A 182 -4.39 -1.88 11.59
C ASP A 182 -3.88 -1.32 10.25
N GLU A 183 -4.42 -1.78 9.12
CA GLU A 183 -4.02 -1.31 7.79
C GLU A 183 -4.59 0.08 7.46
N GLU A 184 -3.87 0.87 6.68
CA GLU A 184 -4.27 2.23 6.26
C GLU A 184 -5.15 2.22 5.00
N ASP A 185 -5.01 1.18 4.18
CA ASP A 185 -5.68 0.96 2.93
C ASP A 185 -6.16 -0.49 2.79
N LEU A 186 -7.25 -0.68 2.05
CA LEU A 186 -7.83 -1.99 1.81
C LEU A 186 -8.52 -2.02 0.45
N GLU A 187 -8.10 -2.95 -0.40
CA GLU A 187 -8.85 -3.28 -1.61
C GLU A 187 -9.88 -4.37 -1.28
N LEU A 188 -11.15 -4.05 -1.36
CA LEU A 188 -12.24 -5.01 -1.19
C LEU A 188 -12.65 -5.59 -2.53
N ARG A 189 -12.86 -6.91 -2.59
CA ARG A 189 -13.53 -7.58 -3.71
C ARG A 189 -14.79 -8.27 -3.21
N TRP A 190 -15.89 -8.14 -3.96
CA TRP A 190 -17.13 -8.85 -3.65
C TRP A 190 -17.52 -9.84 -4.77
N THR A 191 -18.23 -10.91 -4.39
CA THR A 191 -18.62 -11.99 -5.31
C THR A 191 -20.14 -12.16 -5.40
N LEU A 192 -20.62 -12.55 -6.59
CA LEU A 192 -22.03 -12.83 -6.91
C LEU A 192 -22.40 -14.30 -6.75
#